data_AF-A0A1H4PHJ2-F1
#
_entry.id   AF-A0A1H4PHJ2-F1
#
_cell.length_a   1.000
_cell.length_b   1.000
_cell.length_c   1.000
_cell.angle_alpha   90.00
_cell.angle_beta   90.00
_cell.angle_gamma   90.00
#
_symmetry.space_group_name_H-M   'P 1'
#
loop_
_entity.id
_entity.type
_entity.pdbx_description
1 polymer ?
#
loop_
_entity_poly.entity_id
_entity_poly.type
_entity_poly.pdbx_seq_one_letter_code
_entity_poly.pdbx_strand_id
1 'polypeptide(L)'
;MSFFDALSQAGSDRSAQATPEAICSRKGCRAPAAWQVLWNNPKIHTPERRKIWLACPEHRDWLEDYLRQRSFWKETVPFDPAPEPTADPDTPGAPA
;
A
#
# COMPACT_ATOMS: atom_id res chain seq x y z
N MET A 1 -45.56 -10.24 19.87
CA MET A 1 -45.43 -8.85 20.39
C MET A 1 -44.25 -8.85 21.36
N SER A 2 -43.03 -9.13 20.93
CA SER A 2 -42.08 -8.20 20.27
C SER A 2 -41.84 -6.94 21.09
N PHE A 3 -41.06 -7.08 22.17
CA PHE A 3 -40.57 -5.97 23.01
C PHE A 3 -39.03 -5.88 23.03
N PHE A 4 -38.32 -6.76 22.32
CA PHE A 4 -36.85 -6.85 22.34
C PHE A 4 -36.25 -6.43 20.99
N ASP A 5 -36.72 -5.32 20.41
CA ASP A 5 -36.27 -4.83 19.09
C ASP A 5 -35.80 -3.36 19.13
N ALA A 6 -35.73 -2.72 20.31
CA ALA A 6 -35.82 -1.26 20.36
C ALA A 6 -34.53 -0.45 20.59
N LEU A 7 -33.33 -1.00 20.88
CA LEU A 7 -32.14 -0.16 21.13
C LEU A 7 -30.78 -0.79 20.71
N SER A 8 -30.67 -1.35 19.50
CA SER A 8 -29.35 -1.68 18.90
C SER A 8 -28.76 -0.52 18.07
N GLN A 9 -29.24 0.71 18.28
CA GLN A 9 -28.85 1.88 17.49
C GLN A 9 -28.32 2.98 18.40
N ALA A 10 -27.08 2.85 18.85
CA ALA A 10 -26.29 3.97 19.32
C ALA A 10 -24.80 3.62 19.26
N GLY A 11 -24.09 4.29 18.36
CA GLY A 11 -22.63 4.39 18.43
C GLY A 11 -21.84 3.28 17.76
N SER A 12 -22.18 2.92 16.51
CA SER A 12 -21.13 2.51 15.59
C SER A 12 -20.24 3.73 15.37
N ASP A 13 -19.26 3.90 16.27
CA ASP A 13 -18.07 4.69 16.01
C ASP A 13 -17.43 4.04 14.79
N ARG A 14 -17.86 4.48 13.59
CA ARG A 14 -17.16 4.24 12.34
C ARG A 14 -15.88 5.03 12.47
N SER A 15 -14.95 4.50 13.27
CA SER A 15 -13.54 4.79 13.15
C SER A 15 -13.26 4.62 11.67
N ALA A 16 -13.04 5.77 11.01
CA ALA A 16 -12.60 5.83 9.64
C ALA A 16 -11.43 4.85 9.55
N GLN A 17 -11.63 3.76 8.83
CA GLN A 17 -10.60 2.76 8.64
C GLN A 17 -9.50 3.47 7.87
N ALA A 18 -8.50 3.97 8.61
CA ALA A 18 -7.30 4.54 8.04
C ALA A 18 -6.65 3.39 7.26
N THR A 19 -6.78 3.44 5.94
CA THR A 19 -6.01 2.60 5.04
C THR A 19 -4.56 2.69 5.50
N PRO A 20 -3.85 1.58 5.77
CA PRO A 20 -2.48 1.66 6.25
C PRO A 20 -1.69 2.43 5.20
N GLU A 21 -1.31 3.66 5.55
CA GLU A 21 -0.52 4.54 4.71
C GLU A 21 0.72 3.76 4.27
N ALA A 22 1.00 3.70 2.96
CA ALA A 22 2.11 2.91 2.49
C ALA A 22 3.42 3.52 3.04
N ILE A 23 4.12 2.79 3.90
CA ILE A 23 5.27 3.31 4.66
C ILE A 23 6.58 3.04 3.93
N CYS A 24 7.53 3.97 4.05
CA CYS A 24 8.91 3.76 3.62
C CYS A 24 9.54 2.46 4.19
N SER A 25 10.21 1.69 3.34
CA SER A 25 10.90 0.44 3.68
C SER A 25 12.21 0.64 4.46
N ARG A 26 12.71 1.88 4.62
CA ARG A 26 13.88 2.17 5.45
C ARG A 26 13.55 1.80 6.90
N LYS A 27 14.37 0.97 7.52
CA LYS A 27 14.19 0.55 8.92
C LYS A 27 14.07 1.78 9.82
N GLY A 28 13.01 1.84 10.62
CA GLY A 28 12.73 2.94 11.55
C GLY A 28 12.08 4.17 10.92
N CYS A 29 11.94 4.23 9.60
CA CYS A 29 11.18 5.29 8.94
C CYS A 29 9.68 5.00 8.99
N ARG A 30 8.89 6.04 9.27
CA ARG A 30 7.42 6.01 9.26
C ARG A 30 6.82 7.00 8.26
N ALA A 31 7.65 7.69 7.48
CA ALA A 31 7.18 8.64 6.50
C ALA A 31 6.41 7.95 5.35
N PRO A 32 5.40 8.63 4.78
CA PRO A 32 4.64 8.10 3.66
C PRO A 32 5.55 7.88 2.45
N ALA A 33 5.34 6.77 1.77
CA ALA A 33 6.05 6.44 0.54
C ALA A 33 5.52 7.29 -0.62
N ALA A 34 6.45 7.80 -1.43
CA ALA A 34 6.16 8.52 -2.67
C ALA A 34 6.82 7.85 -3.89
N TRP A 35 7.62 6.79 -3.66
CA TRP A 35 8.38 6.11 -4.69
C TRP A 35 8.39 4.59 -4.47
N GLN A 36 8.44 3.86 -5.57
CA GLN A 36 8.73 2.43 -5.64
C GLN A 36 10.13 2.25 -6.19
N VAL A 37 10.98 1.55 -5.46
CA VAL A 37 12.33 1.15 -5.88
C VAL A 37 12.28 -0.33 -6.25
N LEU A 38 12.29 -0.61 -7.54
CA LEU A 38 12.25 -1.95 -8.10
C LEU A 38 13.67 -2.53 -8.12
N TRP A 39 13.80 -3.76 -7.63
CA TRP A 39 15.09 -4.43 -7.52
C TRP A 39 15.01 -5.94 -7.78
N ASN A 40 16.15 -6.52 -8.16
CA ASN A 40 16.31 -7.94 -8.40
C ASN A 40 17.72 -8.37 -7.94
N ASN A 41 17.80 -9.43 -7.13
CA ASN A 41 19.06 -10.06 -6.79
C ASN A 41 19.26 -11.31 -7.67
N PRO A 42 20.13 -11.26 -8.70
CA PRO A 42 20.28 -12.34 -9.68
C PRO A 42 20.84 -13.63 -9.07
N LYS A 43 21.39 -13.57 -7.84
CA LYS A 43 21.88 -14.77 -7.14
C LYS A 43 20.75 -15.66 -6.63
N ILE A 44 19.54 -15.11 -6.46
CA ILE A 44 18.40 -15.82 -5.82
C ILE A 44 17.07 -15.65 -6.56
N HIS A 45 16.99 -14.77 -7.55
CA HIS A 45 15.77 -14.44 -8.27
C HIS A 45 16.01 -14.60 -9.78
N THR A 46 14.99 -15.08 -10.50
CA THR A 46 15.01 -15.07 -11.96
C THR A 46 15.11 -13.62 -12.47
N PRO A 47 15.67 -13.38 -13.67
CA PRO A 47 15.82 -12.03 -14.22
C PRO A 47 14.49 -11.25 -14.33
N GLU A 48 13.39 -11.96 -14.54
CA GLU A 48 12.04 -11.38 -14.67
C GLU A 48 11.44 -10.95 -13.32
N ARG A 49 11.88 -11.56 -12.21
CA ARG A 49 11.30 -11.33 -10.88
C ARG A 49 11.80 -10.02 -10.28
N ARG A 50 10.91 -9.04 -10.15
CA ARG A 50 11.21 -7.75 -9.50
C ARG A 50 10.53 -7.68 -8.14
N LYS A 51 11.28 -7.31 -7.11
CA LYS A 51 10.74 -6.94 -5.81
C LYS A 51 10.61 -5.42 -5.74
N ILE A 52 9.71 -4.95 -4.90
CA ILE A 52 9.43 -3.53 -4.70
C ILE A 52 9.79 -3.16 -3.25
N TRP A 53 10.55 -2.09 -3.09
CA TRP A 53 10.69 -1.37 -1.84
C TRP A 53 10.03 0.00 -1.97
N LEU A 54 9.34 0.43 -0.92
CA LEU A 54 8.72 1.74 -0.87
C LEU A 54 9.69 2.76 -0.29
N ALA A 55 9.74 3.97 -0.84
CA ALA A 55 10.61 5.03 -0.36
C ALA A 55 9.88 6.36 -0.20
N CYS A 56 10.11 7.04 0.92
CA CYS A 56 9.78 8.45 1.06
C CYS A 56 10.82 9.32 0.31
N PRO A 57 10.52 10.61 0.06
CA PRO A 57 11.46 11.50 -0.65
C PRO A 57 12.85 11.58 -0.02
N GLU A 58 12.94 11.51 1.32
CA GLU A 58 14.21 11.56 2.06
C GLU A 58 15.08 10.31 1.84
N HIS A 59 14.45 9.14 1.66
CA HIS A 59 15.16 7.85 1.65
C HIS A 59 15.31 7.21 0.29
N ARG A 60 14.67 7.77 -0.75
CA ARG A 60 14.74 7.27 -2.13
C ARG A 60 16.18 7.09 -2.59
N ASP A 61 16.98 8.15 -2.52
CA ASP A 61 18.33 8.17 -3.08
C ASP A 61 19.26 7.20 -2.33
N TRP A 62 19.10 7.08 -1.01
CA TRP A 62 19.87 6.13 -0.20
C TRP A 62 19.55 4.67 -0.55
N LEU A 63 18.26 4.33 -0.70
CA LEU A 63 17.83 2.97 -1.07
C LEU A 63 18.30 2.59 -2.47
N GLU A 64 18.19 3.54 -3.40
CA GLU A 64 18.67 3.38 -4.77
C GLU A 64 20.18 3.16 -4.81
N ASP A 65 20.97 4.01 -4.15
CA ASP A 65 22.43 3.88 -4.10
C ASP A 65 22.86 2.55 -3.47
N TYR A 66 22.23 2.14 -2.36
CA TYR A 66 22.46 0.86 -1.72
C TYR A 66 22.28 -0.33 -2.68
N LEU A 67 21.26 -0.26 -3.55
CA LEU A 67 20.96 -1.29 -4.55
C LEU A 67 21.87 -1.19 -5.77
N ARG A 68 22.25 0.02 -6.21
CA ARG A 68 23.18 0.27 -7.32
C ARG A 68 24.56 -0.30 -7.03
N GLN A 69 25.10 -0.05 -5.84
CA GLN A 69 26.40 -0.59 -5.42
C GLN A 69 26.45 -2.13 -5.47
N ARG A 70 25.29 -2.81 -5.35
CA ARG A 70 25.16 -4.27 -5.40
C ARG A 70 24.70 -4.79 -6.76
N SER A 71 24.51 -3.92 -7.75
CA SER A 71 23.92 -4.25 -9.06
C SER A 71 22.53 -4.90 -8.96
N PHE A 72 21.76 -4.56 -7.92
CA PHE A 72 20.40 -5.07 -7.71
C PHE A 72 19.32 -4.10 -8.17
N TRP A 73 19.66 -2.81 -8.30
CA TRP A 73 18.72 -1.79 -8.74
C TRP A 73 18.23 -2.06 -10.17
N LYS A 74 16.93 -1.87 -10.39
CA LYS A 74 16.32 -1.97 -11.72
C LYS A 74 15.70 -0.66 -12.15
N GLU A 75 14.85 -0.10 -11.31
CA GLU A 75 14.10 1.11 -11.65
C GLU A 75 13.59 1.79 -10.38
N THR A 76 13.39 3.10 -10.45
CA THR A 76 12.68 3.87 -9.42
C THR A 76 11.53 4.60 -10.09
N VAL A 77 10.29 4.34 -9.66
CA VAL A 77 9.08 4.95 -10.22
C VAL A 77 8.27 5.67 -9.14
N PRO A 78 7.49 6.71 -9.48
CA PRO A 78 6.56 7.30 -8.53
C PRO A 78 5.61 6.25 -7.95
N PHE A 79 5.33 6.35 -6.65
CA PHE A 79 4.30 5.56 -5.99
C PHE A 79 3.08 6.45 -5.82
N ASP A 80 2.00 6.07 -6.50
CA ASP A 80 0.68 6.63 -6.26
C ASP A 80 -0.09 5.62 -5.40
N PRO A 81 -0.36 5.93 -4.10
CA PRO A 81 -1.29 5.15 -3.32
C PRO A 81 -2.70 5.48 -3.82
N ALA A 82 -3.05 5.00 -5.01
CA ALA A 82 -4.43 5.04 -5.44
C ALA A 82 -5.24 4.36 -4.33
N PRO A 83 -6.26 5.03 -3.75
CA PRO A 83 -7.20 4.32 -2.94
C PRO A 83 -7.79 3.26 -3.86
N GLU A 84 -7.60 1.99 -3.50
CA GLU A 84 -8.35 0.89 -4.09
C GLU A 84 -9.81 1.35 -4.25
N PRO A 85 -10.39 1.28 -5.47
CA PRO A 85 -11.77 1.69 -5.66
C PRO A 85 -12.58 0.83 -4.70
N THR A 86 -13.09 1.46 -3.64
CA THR A 86 -14.06 0.86 -2.75
C THR A 86 -15.13 0.28 -3.64
N ALA A 87 -15.26 -1.05 -3.65
CA ALA A 87 -16.27 -1.75 -4.40
C ALA A 87 -17.59 -0.98 -4.26
N ASP A 88 -18.19 -0.62 -5.40
CA ASP A 88 -19.47 0.08 -5.46
C ASP A 88 -20.47 -0.60 -4.50
N PRO A 89 -21.01 0.12 -3.49
CA PRO A 89 -22.09 -0.43 -2.67
C PRO A 89 -23.44 -0.48 -3.42
N ASP A 90 -23.48 -0.13 -4.70
CA ASP A 90 -24.70 -0.10 -5.52
C ASP A 90 -24.48 -0.85 -6.85
N THR A 91 -24.54 -2.18 -6.81
CA THR A 91 -25.05 -2.93 -7.97
C THR A 91 -26.53 -3.22 -7.67
N PRO A 92 -27.48 -2.42 -8.16
CA PRO A 92 -28.88 -2.79 -8.09
C PRO A 92 -29.05 -4.04 -8.95
N GLY A 93 -29.54 -5.12 -8.32
CA GLY A 93 -29.93 -6.34 -9.02
C GLY A 93 -30.87 -5.98 -10.17
N ALA A 94 -30.49 -6.36 -11.38
CA ALA A 94 -31.28 -6.13 -12.57
C ALA A 94 -32.64 -6.88 -12.48
N PRO A 95 -33.79 -6.20 -12.68
CA PRO A 95 -35.04 -6.88 -12.99
C PRO A 95 -35.33 -6.81 -14.49
N ALA A 96 -35.60 -7.98 -15.10
CA ALA A 96 -36.54 -8.16 -16.21
C ALA A 96 -37.01 -9.61 -16.23
#